data_AF-A0A953I4V1-F1
#
_entry.id   AF-A0A953I4V1-F1
#
_cell.length_a   1.000
_cell.length_b   1.000
_cell.length_c   1.000
_cell.angle_alpha   90.00
_cell.angle_beta   90.00
_cell.angle_gamma   90.00
#
_symmetry.space_group_name_H-M   'P 1'
#
loop_
_entity.id
_entity.type
_entity.pdbx_description
1 polymer ?
#
loop_
_entity_poly.entity_id
_entity_poly.type
_entity_poly.pdbx_seq_one_letter_code
_entity_poly.pdbx_strand_id
1 'polypeptide(L)'
;MGKVVPGPGYIGPEVVICGFGTKVRKVMAVVGAEYEVQPLNPRKKKHRGRRCVILGFVRDDNGWAYRAVVRFLDNNRQGRVDIADLKADGLTEEE
;
A
#
# COMPACT_ATOMS: atom_id res chain seq x y z
N MET A 1 6.98 -17.44 2.57
CA MET A 1 6.94 -16.73 3.88
C MET A 1 7.35 -15.31 3.58
N GLY A 2 6.37 -14.41 3.33
CA GLY A 2 6.63 -13.14 2.65
C GLY A 2 7.69 -12.29 3.35
N LYS A 3 8.75 -11.93 2.62
CA LYS A 3 9.80 -11.05 3.14
C LYS A 3 9.26 -9.62 3.14
N VAL A 4 9.17 -9.03 4.33
CA VAL A 4 9.06 -7.57 4.43
C VAL A 4 10.45 -7.05 4.12
N VAL A 5 10.60 -6.31 3.02
CA VAL A 5 11.80 -5.52 2.75
C VAL A 5 11.50 -4.09 3.22
N PRO A 6 11.86 -3.73 4.46
CA PRO A 6 11.97 -2.33 4.80
C PRO A 6 13.30 -1.86 4.22
N GLY A 7 13.27 -0.94 3.26
CA GLY A 7 14.43 -0.11 2.99
C GLY A 7 14.47 1.00 4.06
N PRO A 8 15.42 1.01 5.01
CA PRO A 8 15.64 2.18 5.84
C PRO A 8 16.31 3.24 4.96
N GLY A 9 15.51 4.13 4.37
CA GLY A 9 16.05 5.33 3.71
C GLY A 9 15.58 5.64 2.30
N TYR A 10 14.71 4.80 1.69
CA TYR A 10 14.13 5.16 0.39
C TYR A 10 12.79 5.89 0.58
N ILE A 11 12.84 7.22 0.42
CA ILE A 11 11.66 8.07 0.23
C ILE A 11 11.62 8.35 -1.27
N GLY A 12 10.71 7.71 -1.98
CA GLY A 12 10.65 7.82 -3.43
C GLY A 12 9.55 6.97 -4.05
N PRO A 13 9.24 7.21 -5.34
CA PRO A 13 8.28 6.40 -6.05
C PRO A 13 8.84 5.00 -6.26
N GLU A 14 8.03 4.01 -5.91
CA GLU A 14 8.30 2.60 -6.12
C GLU A 14 7.22 2.05 -7.03
N VAL A 15 7.63 1.34 -8.07
CA VAL A 15 6.71 0.58 -8.92
C VAL A 15 6.34 -0.69 -8.17
N VAL A 16 5.06 -0.80 -7.85
CA VAL A 16 4.52 -1.87 -7.06
C VAL A 16 3.53 -2.67 -7.90
N ILE A 17 3.84 -3.95 -8.08
CA ILE A 17 2.93 -4.89 -8.71
C ILE A 17 2.02 -5.43 -7.62
N CYS A 18 0.73 -5.07 -7.65
CA CYS A 18 -0.28 -5.54 -6.71
C CYS A 18 -1.37 -6.33 -7.42
N GLY A 19 -1.81 -7.43 -6.82
CA GLY A 19 -2.79 -8.32 -7.44
C GLY A 19 -3.45 -9.25 -6.44
N PHE A 20 -4.64 -9.73 -6.81
CA PHE A 20 -5.35 -10.77 -6.07
C PHE A 20 -5.77 -11.85 -7.06
N GLY A 21 -5.17 -13.04 -6.95
CA GLY A 21 -5.38 -14.12 -7.91
C GLY A 21 -4.72 -13.83 -9.26
N THR A 22 -5.47 -13.95 -10.36
CA THR A 22 -4.99 -13.76 -11.74
C THR A 22 -4.95 -12.31 -12.21
N LYS A 23 -5.51 -11.36 -11.45
CA LYS A 23 -5.49 -9.94 -11.81
C LYS A 23 -4.30 -9.26 -11.16
N VAL A 24 -3.35 -8.86 -11.99
CA VAL A 24 -2.15 -8.12 -11.61
C VAL A 24 -2.30 -6.68 -12.10
N ARG A 25 -1.98 -5.72 -11.24
CA ARG A 25 -2.01 -4.28 -11.52
C ARG A 25 -0.67 -3.68 -11.13
N LYS A 26 -0.11 -2.86 -12.00
CA LYS A 26 1.09 -2.07 -11.71
C LYS A 26 0.65 -0.70 -11.19
N VAL A 27 1.14 -0.30 -10.03
CA VAL A 27 0.87 1.01 -9.44
C VAL A 27 2.16 1.66 -9.01
N MET A 28 2.26 2.98 -9.21
CA MET A 28 3.36 3.76 -8.67
C MET A 28 2.98 4.26 -7.28
N ALA A 29 3.65 3.77 -6.25
CA ALA A 29 3.40 4.14 -4.86
C ALA A 29 4.65 4.78 -4.25
N VAL A 30 4.50 5.90 -3.56
CA VAL A 30 5.58 6.67 -2.95
C VAL A 30 5.69 6.30 -1.48
N VAL A 31 6.80 5.67 -1.08
CA VAL A 31 7.08 5.39 0.32
C VAL A 31 7.36 6.71 1.05
N GLY A 32 6.75 6.89 2.22
CA GLY A 32 6.82 8.13 3.00
C GLY A 32 5.78 9.19 2.64
N ALA A 33 5.01 9.01 1.56
CA ALA A 33 3.90 9.90 1.23
C ALA A 33 2.62 9.54 2.02
N GLU A 34 1.70 10.49 2.10
CA GLU A 34 0.39 10.31 2.72
C GLU A 34 -0.63 9.74 1.74
N TYR A 35 -1.44 8.83 2.26
CA TYR A 35 -2.49 8.12 1.53
C TYR A 35 -3.76 8.06 2.38
N GLU A 36 -4.91 8.00 1.71
CA GLU A 36 -6.18 7.71 2.34
C GLU A 36 -6.62 6.28 2.02
N VAL A 37 -7.11 5.57 3.03
CA VAL A 37 -7.66 4.22 2.86
C VAL A 37 -9.11 4.34 2.40
N GLN A 38 -9.36 4.16 1.10
CA GLN A 38 -10.67 4.18 0.45
C GLN A 38 -10.95 2.85 -0.29
N PRO A 39 -11.30 1.77 0.44
CA PRO A 39 -11.66 0.51 -0.18
C PRO A 39 -12.95 0.64 -1.00
N LEU A 40 -12.93 0.14 -2.25
CA LEU A 40 -14.12 0.04 -3.10
C LEU A 40 -15.18 -0.91 -2.52
N ASN A 41 -14.75 -1.93 -1.77
CA ASN A 41 -15.67 -2.88 -1.15
C ASN A 41 -16.37 -2.25 0.07
N PRO A 42 -17.71 -2.08 0.04
CA PRO A 42 -18.47 -1.45 1.12
C PRO A 42 -18.41 -2.22 2.45
N ARG A 43 -18.02 -3.49 2.45
CA ARG A 43 -17.84 -4.30 3.67
C ARG A 43 -16.54 -3.99 4.42
N LYS A 44 -15.52 -3.43 3.75
CA LYS A 44 -14.24 -3.05 4.38
C LYS A 44 -14.38 -1.73 5.13
N LYS A 45 -14.78 -1.81 6.41
CA LYS A 45 -15.03 -0.61 7.25
C LYS A 45 -13.89 -0.26 8.22
N LYS A 46 -13.05 -1.22 8.62
CA LYS A 46 -12.09 -1.10 9.74
C LYS A 46 -11.14 0.11 9.63
N HIS A 47 -10.68 0.42 8.42
CA HIS A 47 -9.71 1.50 8.19
C HIS A 47 -10.20 2.53 7.19
N ARG A 48 -11.47 2.46 6.74
CA ARG A 48 -12.01 3.36 5.72
C ARG A 48 -11.96 4.82 6.20
N GLY A 49 -11.51 5.71 5.32
CA GLY A 49 -11.40 7.15 5.58
C GLY A 49 -10.24 7.54 6.48
N ARG A 50 -9.35 6.61 6.84
CA ARG A 50 -8.17 6.90 7.65
C ARG A 50 -7.00 7.29 6.76
N ARG A 51 -6.28 8.33 7.18
CA ARG A 51 -5.03 8.76 6.57
C ARG A 51 -3.86 7.96 7.14
N CYS A 52 -2.93 7.60 6.28
CA CYS A 52 -1.77 6.81 6.64
C CYS A 52 -0.56 7.16 5.76
N VAL A 53 0.62 6.82 6.26
CA VAL A 53 1.88 6.94 5.50
C VAL A 53 2.39 5.54 5.20
N ILE A 54 2.76 5.27 3.95
CA ILE A 54 3.39 4.00 3.58
C ILE A 54 4.80 3.97 4.15
N LEU A 55 5.10 2.93 4.93
CA LEU A 55 6.43 2.63 5.45
C LEU A 55 7.17 1.57 4.62
N GLY A 56 6.44 0.79 3.83
CA GLY A 56 7.00 -0.23 2.95
C GLY A 56 5.94 -1.22 2.49
N PHE A 57 6.38 -2.29 1.83
CA PHE A 57 5.49 -3.27 1.21
C PHE A 57 5.79 -4.69 1.69
N VAL A 58 4.73 -5.48 1.84
CA VAL A 58 4.81 -6.92 2.07
C VAL A 58 4.76 -7.60 0.71
N ARG A 59 5.83 -8.32 0.39
CA ARG A 59 6.00 -9.01 -0.89
C ARG A 59 5.87 -10.51 -0.73
N ASP A 60 5.34 -11.16 -1.76
CA ASP A 60 5.34 -12.62 -1.89
C ASP A 60 6.71 -13.14 -2.35
N ASP A 61 6.82 -14.45 -2.54
CA ASP A 61 8.07 -15.10 -2.94
C ASP A 61 8.45 -14.78 -4.41
N ASN A 62 7.50 -14.29 -5.23
CA ASN A 62 7.73 -13.78 -6.59
C ASN A 62 8.15 -12.31 -6.61
N GLY A 63 8.20 -11.65 -5.44
CA GLY A 63 8.54 -10.23 -5.29
C GLY A 63 7.36 -9.27 -5.50
N TRP A 64 6.14 -9.78 -5.68
CA TRP A 64 4.93 -8.97 -5.86
C TRP A 64 4.39 -8.50 -4.52
N ALA A 65 4.02 -7.23 -4.44
CA ALA A 65 3.51 -6.66 -3.21
C ALA A 65 1.99 -6.82 -3.11
N TYR A 66 1.53 -7.52 -2.08
CA TYR A 66 0.10 -7.73 -1.88
C TYR A 66 -0.48 -6.84 -0.76
N ARG A 67 0.36 -6.31 0.13
CA ARG A 67 -0.05 -5.38 1.21
C ARG A 67 0.97 -4.28 1.43
N ALA A 68 0.49 -3.10 1.79
CA ALA A 68 1.31 -2.00 2.28
C ALA A 68 1.38 -2.05 3.81
N VAL A 69 2.58 -1.87 4.36
CA VAL A 69 2.79 -1.56 5.77
C VAL A 69 2.67 -0.05 5.91
N VAL A 70 1.72 0.40 6.73
CA VAL A 70 1.40 1.82 6.87
C VAL A 70 1.43 2.25 8.33
N ARG A 71 1.70 3.53 8.57
CA ARG A 71 1.51 4.19 9.85
C ARG A 71 0.28 5.07 9.77
N PHE A 72 -0.73 4.82 10.58
CA PHE A 72 -1.92 5.66 10.61
C PHE A 72 -1.63 6.99 11.34
N LEU A 73 -2.06 8.10 10.76
CA LEU A 73 -1.76 9.45 11.27
C LEU A 73 -2.61 9.84 12.48
N ASP A 74 -3.75 9.20 12.68
CA ASP A 74 -4.69 9.48 13.78
C ASP A 74 -4.19 8.98 15.14
N ASN A 75 -3.51 7.85 15.19
CA ASN A 75 -3.04 7.22 16.43
C ASN A 75 -1.57 6.79 16.39
N ASN A 76 -0.85 7.14 15.31
CA ASN A 76 0.55 6.82 15.09
C ASN A 76 0.89 5.32 15.14
N ARG A 77 -0.14 4.43 15.06
CA ARG A 77 0.05 2.98 15.09
C ARG A 77 0.36 2.46 13.70
N GLN A 78 1.19 1.42 13.66
CA GLN A 78 1.45 0.69 12.42
C GLN A 78 0.32 -0.32 12.14
N GLY A 79 0.03 -0.52 10.86
CA GLY A 79 -0.93 -1.50 10.38
C GLY A 79 -0.60 -1.97 8.98
N ARG A 80 -1.45 -2.86 8.47
CA ARG A 80 -1.35 -3.38 7.10
C ARG A 80 -2.65 -3.11 6.39
N VAL A 81 -2.55 -2.61 5.16
CA VAL A 81 -3.69 -2.29 4.29
C VAL A 81 -3.43 -2.84 2.90
N ASP A 82 -4.51 -3.16 2.19
CA ASP A 82 -4.37 -3.62 0.81
C ASP A 82 -4.00 -2.41 -0.07
N ILE A 83 -3.01 -2.57 -0.95
CA ILE A 83 -2.49 -1.47 -1.79
C ILE A 83 -3.60 -0.90 -2.69
N ALA A 84 -4.50 -1.76 -3.16
CA ALA A 84 -5.65 -1.36 -3.98
C ALA A 84 -6.71 -0.54 -3.23
N ASP A 85 -6.69 -0.54 -1.89
CA ASP A 85 -7.59 0.30 -1.09
C ASP A 85 -6.98 1.68 -0.82
N LEU A 86 -5.71 1.92 -1.19
CA LEU A 86 -5.06 3.21 -1.02
C LEU A 86 -5.42 4.14 -2.17
N LYS A 87 -5.77 5.38 -1.83
CA LYS A 87 -5.87 6.49 -2.77
C LYS A 87 -4.91 7.60 -2.38
N ALA A 88 -4.22 8.11 -3.38
CA ALA A 88 -3.51 9.38 -3.37
C ALA A 88 -3.58 9.96 -4.77
N ASP A 89 -3.47 11.28 -4.89
CA ASP A 89 -3.42 11.98 -6.18
C ASP A 89 -2.21 11.56 -7.05
N GLY A 90 -1.25 10.81 -6.49
CA GLY A 90 -0.07 10.28 -7.17
C GLY A 90 -0.06 8.75 -7.41
N LEU A 91 -1.14 8.01 -7.11
CA LEU A 91 -1.25 6.60 -7.52
C LEU A 91 -1.69 6.54 -8.98
N THR A 92 -0.74 6.67 -9.90
CA THR A 92 -1.00 6.53 -11.33
C THR A 92 -1.01 5.05 -11.72
N GLU A 93 -2.06 4.66 -12.46
CA GLU A 93 -2.13 3.41 -13.22
C GLU A 93 -1.24 3.59 -14.45
N GLU A 94 -0.22 2.74 -14.64
CA GLU A 94 0.35 2.57 -15.98
C GLU A 94 -0.56 1.57 -16.71
N GLU A 95 -1.25 2.06 -17.75
CA GLU A 95 -2.07 1.27 -18.68
C GLU A 95 -1.19 0.35 -19.55
#